data_AF-A0A9W8D105-F1
#
_entry.id   AF-A0A9W8D105-F1
#
_cell.length_a   1.000
_cell.length_b   1.000
_cell.length_c   1.000
_cell.angle_alpha   90.00
_cell.angle_beta   90.00
_cell.angle_gamma   90.00
#
_symmetry.space_group_name_H-M   'P 1'
#
loop_
_entity.id
_entity.type
_entity.pdbx_description
1 polymer ?
#
loop_
_entity_poly.entity_id
_entity_poly.type
_entity_poly.pdbx_seq_one_letter_code
_entity_poly.pdbx_strand_id
1 'polypeptide(L)'
;MPNVGRKATFLQTYHHAGAITTMWVGCYFGSPQLIFYVVENSIIHTLMYTYYALTAMGYAPPGKRYLTHLQIFQFLIGLVFIALYITLPGCLTPLQRNLLFVMLSYLIPLIYLFIDFSIKTYGKKRKVKTI
;
A
#
# COMPACT_ATOMS: atom_id res chain seq x y z
N MET A 1 -11.60 -22.75 20.54
CA MET A 1 -12.57 -22.29 19.52
C MET A 1 -11.97 -22.56 18.14
N PRO A 2 -12.68 -23.17 17.18
CA PRO A 2 -12.10 -23.44 15.87
C PRO A 2 -11.84 -22.11 15.17
N ASN A 3 -10.56 -21.85 14.87
CA ASN A 3 -10.09 -20.67 14.16
C ASN A 3 -10.58 -20.73 12.70
N VAL A 4 -11.81 -20.28 12.46
CA VAL A 4 -12.25 -19.98 11.09
C VAL A 4 -11.36 -18.83 10.62
N GLY A 5 -10.38 -19.16 9.77
CA GLY A 5 -9.44 -18.19 9.21
C GLY A 5 -10.20 -17.00 8.64
N ARG A 6 -9.87 -15.80 9.10
CA ARG A 6 -10.49 -14.57 8.61
C ARG A 6 -10.20 -14.46 7.12
N LYS A 7 -11.25 -14.47 6.29
CA LYS A 7 -11.10 -14.34 4.83
C LYS A 7 -10.36 -13.06 4.48
N ALA A 8 -9.47 -13.14 3.49
CA ALA A 8 -8.78 -11.98 2.95
C ALA A 8 -9.82 -10.96 2.47
N THR A 9 -9.64 -9.70 2.87
CA THR A 9 -10.51 -8.61 2.41
C THR A 9 -10.22 -8.31 0.95
N PHE A 10 -11.19 -7.70 0.25
CA PHE A 10 -10.97 -7.23 -1.12
C PHE A 10 -9.72 -6.34 -1.23
N LEU A 11 -9.51 -5.45 -0.25
CA LEU A 11 -8.31 -4.60 -0.19
C LEU A 11 -7.01 -5.44 -0.19
N GLN A 12 -6.95 -6.49 0.64
CA GLN A 12 -5.77 -7.34 0.75
C GLN A 12 -5.53 -8.11 -0.55
N THR A 13 -6.58 -8.69 -1.14
CA THR A 13 -6.49 -9.41 -2.42
C THR A 13 -6.07 -8.49 -3.55
N TYR A 14 -6.67 -7.30 -3.66
CA TYR A 14 -6.32 -6.28 -4.67
C TYR A 14 -4.86 -5.84 -4.55
N HIS A 15 -4.43 -5.55 -3.31
CA HIS A 15 -3.06 -5.15 -3.04
C HIS A 15 -2.05 -6.23 -3.45
N HIS A 16 -2.18 -7.46 -2.94
CA HIS A 16 -1.19 -8.50 -3.23
C HIS A 16 -1.19 -8.93 -4.69
N ALA A 17 -2.36 -9.11 -5.31
CA ALA A 17 -2.42 -9.49 -6.72
C ALA A 17 -1.80 -8.41 -7.63
N GLY A 18 -2.14 -7.14 -7.40
CA GLY A 18 -1.58 -6.03 -8.16
C GLY A 18 -0.09 -5.79 -7.89
N ALA A 19 0.35 -5.94 -6.64
CA ALA A 19 1.76 -5.79 -6.28
C ALA A 19 2.62 -6.87 -6.95
N ILE A 20 2.20 -8.14 -6.92
CA ILE A 20 2.94 -9.23 -7.58
C ILE A 20 3.03 -8.98 -9.09
N THR A 21 1.91 -8.60 -9.72
CA THR A 21 1.84 -8.35 -11.17
C THR A 21 2.74 -7.17 -11.57
N THR A 22 2.63 -6.04 -10.87
CA THR A 22 3.43 -4.84 -11.18
C THR A 22 4.92 -5.05 -10.92
N MET A 23 5.28 -5.80 -9.87
CA MET A 23 6.68 -6.19 -9.62
C MET A 23 7.23 -7.09 -10.73
N TRP A 24 6.49 -8.11 -11.14
CA TRP A 24 6.93 -9.01 -12.22
C TRP A 24 7.20 -8.25 -13.52
N VAL A 25 6.28 -7.37 -13.93
CA VAL A 25 6.45 -6.51 -15.10
C VAL A 25 7.67 -5.59 -14.94
N GLY A 26 7.82 -4.96 -13.77
CA GLY A 26 8.96 -4.07 -13.48
C GLY A 26 10.31 -4.77 -13.59
N CYS A 27 10.43 -5.99 -13.03
CA CYS A 27 11.62 -6.82 -13.12
C CYS A 27 11.91 -7.22 -14.58
N TYR A 28 10.89 -7.70 -15.30
CA TYR A 28 11.04 -8.19 -16.66
C TYR A 28 11.59 -7.11 -17.62
N PHE A 29 11.14 -5.86 -17.46
CA PHE A 29 11.59 -4.73 -18.28
C PHE A 29 12.75 -3.94 -17.66
N GLY A 30 13.42 -4.46 -16.62
CA GLY A 30 14.61 -3.83 -16.03
C GLY A 30 14.38 -2.40 -15.54
N SER A 31 13.24 -2.15 -14.89
CA SER A 31 12.84 -0.81 -14.44
C SER A 31 13.61 -0.37 -13.18
N PRO A 32 14.51 0.63 -13.24
CA PRO A 32 15.37 1.00 -12.11
C PRO A 32 14.61 1.56 -10.91
N GLN A 33 13.48 2.24 -11.14
CA GLN A 33 12.62 2.78 -10.07
C GLN A 33 12.07 1.70 -9.11
N LEU A 34 12.10 0.43 -9.51
CA LEU A 34 11.58 -0.68 -8.72
C LEU A 34 12.24 -0.78 -7.35
N ILE A 35 13.55 -0.48 -7.27
CA ILE A 35 14.33 -0.55 -6.04
C ILE A 35 13.73 0.35 -4.96
N PHE A 36 13.32 1.58 -5.33
CA PHE A 36 12.70 2.51 -4.41
C PHE A 36 11.41 1.92 -3.80
N TYR A 37 10.53 1.36 -4.63
CA TYR A 37 9.30 0.71 -4.18
C TYR A 37 9.55 -0.47 -3.24
N VAL A 38 10.55 -1.31 -3.54
CA VAL A 38 10.89 -2.47 -2.72
C VAL A 38 11.42 -2.04 -1.36
N VAL A 39 12.28 -1.01 -1.31
CA VAL A 39 12.85 -0.51 -0.04
C VAL A 39 11.75 0.07 0.86
N GLU A 40 10.92 0.98 0.33
CA GLU A 40 9.83 1.57 1.12
C GLU A 40 8.83 0.52 1.61
N ASN A 41 8.43 -0.41 0.72
CA ASN A 41 7.52 -1.49 1.09
C ASN A 41 8.12 -2.37 2.20
N SER A 42 9.40 -2.72 2.09
CA SER A 42 10.09 -3.57 3.08
C SER A 42 10.12 -2.92 4.46
N ILE A 43 10.37 -1.61 4.54
CA ILE A 43 10.37 -0.86 5.80
C ILE A 43 8.98 -0.93 6.46
N ILE A 44 7.93 -0.58 5.72
CA ILE A 44 6.56 -0.54 6.26
C ILE A 44 6.04 -1.94 6.58
N HIS A 45 6.35 -2.93 5.75
CA HIS A 45 5.99 -4.32 6.00
C HIS A 45 6.71 -4.88 7.22
N THR A 46 7.97 -4.54 7.44
CA THR A 46 8.69 -4.95 8.66
C THR A 46 7.97 -4.43 9.90
N LEU A 47 7.54 -3.17 9.91
CA LEU A 47 6.75 -2.59 11.02
C LEU A 47 5.39 -3.28 11.18
N MET A 48 4.67 -3.51 10.09
CA MET A 48 3.36 -4.16 10.10
C MET A 48 3.44 -5.60 10.63
N TYR A 49 4.39 -6.40 10.13
CA TYR A 49 4.55 -7.78 10.56
C TYR A 49 5.08 -7.87 11.99
N THR A 50 5.91 -6.93 12.43
CA THR A 50 6.31 -6.83 13.84
C THR A 50 5.07 -6.61 14.74
N TYR A 51 4.16 -5.71 14.35
CA TYR A 51 2.91 -5.49 15.06
C TYR A 51 2.03 -6.74 15.12
N TYR A 52 1.89 -7.46 13.99
CA TYR A 52 1.12 -8.70 13.95
C TYR A 52 1.77 -9.83 14.73
N ALA A 53 3.10 -9.93 14.73
CA ALA A 53 3.84 -10.89 15.54
C ALA A 53 3.59 -10.66 17.04
N LEU A 54 3.68 -9.41 17.51
CA LEU A 54 3.35 -9.06 18.89
C LEU A 54 1.89 -9.39 19.22
N THR A 55 0.97 -9.10 18.31
CA THR A 55 -0.45 -9.42 18.48
C THR A 55 -0.69 -10.93 18.58
N ALA A 56 0.02 -11.73 17.78
CA ALA A 56 -0.06 -13.19 17.81
C ALA A 56 0.53 -13.80 19.09
N MET A 57 1.50 -13.15 19.73
CA MET A 57 2.05 -13.52 21.04
C MET A 57 1.13 -13.15 22.21
N GLY A 58 -0.02 -12.51 21.95
CA GLY A 58 -1.00 -12.12 22.97
C GLY A 58 -0.83 -10.69 23.50
N TYR A 59 0.15 -9.93 23.00
CA TYR A 59 0.25 -8.50 23.31
C TYR A 59 -0.81 -7.72 22.52
N ALA A 60 -1.35 -6.64 23.10
CA ALA A 60 -2.27 -5.74 22.40
C ALA A 60 -1.61 -4.36 22.20
N PRO A 61 -0.56 -4.25 21.36
CA PRO A 61 0.14 -2.99 21.19
C PRO A 61 -0.82 -1.91 20.66
N PRO A 62 -0.84 -0.71 21.28
CA PRO A 62 -1.55 0.42 20.71
C PRO A 62 -0.90 0.83 19.39
N GLY A 63 -1.66 1.43 18.49
CA GLY A 63 -1.11 2.08 17.30
C GLY A 63 -1.36 1.39 15.95
N LYS A 64 -2.30 0.44 15.87
CA LYS A 64 -2.81 -0.09 14.60
C LYS A 64 -3.18 1.02 13.59
N ARG A 65 -3.76 2.13 14.09
CA ARG A 65 -4.12 3.31 13.29
C ARG A 65 -2.89 4.00 12.69
N TYR A 66 -1.82 4.15 13.46
CA TYR A 66 -0.58 4.76 12.98
C TYR A 66 0.04 3.91 11.86
N LEU A 67 0.02 2.57 11.99
CA LEU A 67 0.49 1.69 10.93
C LEU A 67 -0.31 1.84 9.63
N THR A 68 -1.63 1.94 9.72
CA THR A 68 -2.47 2.20 8.55
C THR A 68 -2.17 3.56 7.91
N HIS A 69 -1.94 4.60 8.73
CA HIS A 69 -1.55 5.92 8.23
C HIS A 69 -0.15 5.91 7.59
N LEU A 70 0.81 5.17 8.15
CA LEU A 70 2.14 5.01 7.58
C LEU A 70 2.10 4.29 6.22
N GLN A 71 1.25 3.28 6.08
CA GLN A 71 1.01 2.63 4.78
C GLN A 71 0.45 3.60 3.74
N ILE A 72 -0.55 4.42 4.11
CA ILE A 72 -1.10 5.45 3.22
C ILE A 72 -0.01 6.46 2.84
N PHE A 73 0.77 6.92 3.83
CA PHE A 73 1.85 7.88 3.62
C PHE A 73 2.91 7.35 2.66
N GLN A 74 3.31 6.08 2.80
CA GLN A 74 4.21 5.40 1.87
C GLN A 74 3.69 5.45 0.43
N PHE A 75 2.40 5.16 0.21
CA PHE A 75 1.82 5.24 -1.14
C PHE A 75 1.78 6.67 -1.70
N LEU A 76 1.55 7.67 -0.85
CA LEU A 76 1.58 9.08 -1.27
C LEU A 76 2.99 9.54 -1.65
N ILE A 77 4.03 9.13 -0.89
CA ILE A 77 5.42 9.38 -1.28
C ILE A 77 5.73 8.70 -2.61
N GLY A 78 5.38 7.42 -2.76
CA GLY A 78 5.56 6.68 -3.99
C GLY A 78 4.85 7.30 -5.20
N LEU A 79 3.70 7.94 -5.00
CA LEU A 79 2.96 8.69 -6.02
C LEU A 79 3.73 9.93 -6.47
N VAL A 80 4.21 10.73 -5.52
CA VAL A 80 5.01 11.94 -5.82
C VAL A 80 6.31 11.56 -6.52
N PHE A 81 6.97 10.49 -6.07
CA PHE A 81 8.19 9.98 -6.69
C PHE A 81 7.96 9.59 -8.14
N ILE A 82 6.90 8.83 -8.45
CA ILE A 82 6.58 8.46 -9.85
C ILE A 82 6.29 9.70 -10.70
N ALA A 83 5.55 10.67 -10.17
CA ALA A 83 5.19 11.87 -10.90
C ALA A 83 6.43 12.69 -11.28
N LEU A 84 7.37 12.86 -10.35
CA LEU A 84 8.65 13.53 -10.60
C LEU A 84 9.53 12.72 -11.56
N TYR A 85 9.61 11.40 -11.36
CA TYR A 85 10.47 10.53 -12.16
C TYR A 85 10.05 10.50 -13.64
N ILE A 86 8.73 10.55 -13.93
CA ILE A 86 8.22 10.67 -15.31
C ILE A 86 8.71 11.98 -15.97
N THR A 87 8.82 13.08 -15.23
CA THR A 87 9.22 14.38 -15.83
C THR A 87 10.71 14.49 -16.15
N LEU A 88 11.55 13.56 -15.66
CA LEU A 88 12.99 13.62 -15.89
C LEU A 88 13.35 13.26 -17.35
N PRO A 89 14.10 14.13 -18.06
CA PRO A 89 14.54 13.85 -19.42
C PRO A 89 15.67 12.82 -19.43
N GLY A 90 15.67 11.90 -20.40
CA GLY A 90 16.76 10.95 -20.63
C GLY A 90 16.84 9.75 -19.68
N CYS A 91 16.05 9.72 -18.60
CA CYS A 91 16.09 8.63 -17.61
C CYS A 91 15.22 7.42 -17.96
N LEU A 92 14.28 7.55 -18.90
CA LEU A 92 13.32 6.51 -19.25
C LEU A 92 13.21 6.27 -20.75
N THR A 93 13.24 5.00 -21.13
CA THR A 93 12.78 4.57 -22.46
C THR A 93 11.26 4.80 -22.61
N PRO A 94 10.73 4.95 -23.84
CA PRO A 94 9.28 5.10 -24.07
C PRO A 94 8.46 3.97 -23.45
N LEU A 95 8.99 2.74 -23.48
CA LEU A 95 8.36 1.58 -22.86
C LEU A 95 8.28 1.72 -21.34
N GLN A 96 9.39 2.04 -20.67
CA GLN A 96 9.43 2.22 -19.22
C GLN A 96 8.51 3.35 -18.76
N ARG A 97 8.42 4.43 -19.54
CA ARG A 97 7.48 5.53 -19.30
C ARG A 97 6.02 5.06 -19.34
N ASN A 98 5.65 4.24 -20.33
CA ASN A 98 4.31 3.66 -20.40
C ASN A 98 4.03 2.70 -19.22
N LEU A 99 5.02 1.91 -18.79
CA LEU A 99 4.88 1.04 -17.62
C LEU A 99 4.63 1.82 -16.33
N LEU A 100 5.21 3.02 -16.18
CA LEU A 100 4.91 3.88 -15.04
C LEU A 100 3.47 4.37 -15.01
N PHE A 101 2.88 4.68 -16.17
CA PHE A 101 1.45 5.02 -16.23
C PHE A 101 0.56 3.82 -15.84
N VAL A 102 0.96 2.59 -16.18
CA VAL A 102 0.27 1.37 -15.71
C VAL A 102 0.43 1.18 -14.20
N MET A 103 1.62 1.44 -13.64
CA MET A 103 1.82 1.41 -12.19
C MET A 103 0.99 2.48 -11.47
N LEU A 104 0.88 3.67 -12.06
CA LEU A 104 0.07 4.77 -11.54
C LEU A 104 -1.41 4.40 -11.53
N SER A 105 -1.93 3.74 -12.58
CA SER A 105 -3.33 3.32 -12.64
C SER A 105 -3.69 2.24 -11.61
N TYR A 106 -2.71 1.46 -11.15
CA TYR A 106 -2.84 0.55 -9.99
C TYR A 106 -2.75 1.27 -8.64
N LEU A 107 -1.82 2.23 -8.51
CA LEU A 107 -1.56 2.92 -7.26
C LEU A 107 -2.75 3.78 -6.79
N ILE A 108 -3.43 4.47 -7.71
CA ILE A 108 -4.53 5.37 -7.37
C ILE A 108 -5.72 4.64 -6.70
N PRO A 109 -6.28 3.55 -7.26
CA PRO A 109 -7.31 2.76 -6.58
C PRO A 109 -6.81 2.13 -5.27
N LEU A 110 -5.53 1.72 -5.19
CA LEU A 110 -4.96 1.18 -3.97
C LEU A 110 -4.99 2.21 -2.83
N ILE A 111 -4.56 3.44 -3.09
CA ILE A 111 -4.61 4.55 -2.12
C ILE A 111 -6.06 4.77 -1.67
N TYR A 112 -7.01 4.81 -2.61
CA TYR A 112 -8.43 4.97 -2.30
C TYR A 112 -8.93 3.86 -1.35
N LEU A 113 -8.61 2.60 -1.64
CA LEU A 113 -9.03 1.46 -0.81
C LEU A 113 -8.46 1.53 0.61
N PHE A 114 -7.22 1.98 0.76
CA PHE A 114 -6.60 2.18 2.08
C PHE A 114 -7.21 3.35 2.85
N ILE A 115 -7.53 4.45 2.17
CA ILE A 115 -8.23 5.59 2.78
C ILE A 115 -9.64 5.17 3.22
N ASP A 116 -10.39 4.49 2.35
CA ASP A 116 -11.72 3.96 2.67
C ASP A 116 -11.67 3.00 3.88
N PHE A 117 -10.70 2.09 3.91
CA PHE A 117 -10.45 1.22 5.06
C PHE A 117 -10.15 2.00 6.34
N SER A 118 -9.31 3.04 6.27
CA SER A 118 -8.96 3.89 7.40
C SER A 118 -10.17 4.64 7.95
N ILE A 119 -10.99 5.23 7.07
CA ILE A 119 -12.21 5.95 7.46
C ILE A 119 -13.23 4.99 8.07
N LYS A 120 -13.47 3.82 7.46
CA LYS A 120 -14.43 2.83 7.98
C LYS A 120 -14.00 2.23 9.31
N THR A 121 -12.69 2.06 9.54
CA THR A 121 -12.15 1.42 10.76
C THR A 121 -11.96 2.41 11.91
N TYR A 122 -11.51 3.63 11.61
CA TYR A 122 -11.08 4.62 12.62
C TYR A 122 -11.88 5.93 12.60
N GLY A 123 -12.77 6.13 11.63
CA GLY A 123 -13.63 7.30 11.56
C GLY A 123 -14.58 7.39 12.76
N LYS A 124 -14.77 8.61 13.29
CA LYS A 124 -15.72 8.84 14.39
C LYS A 124 -17.14 8.54 13.90
N LYS A 125 -17.89 7.71 14.64
CA LYS A 125 -19.35 7.61 14.44
C LYS A 125 -19.97 8.96 14.82
N ARG A 126 -20.65 9.61 13.87
CA ARG A 126 -21.41 10.83 14.14
C ARG A 126 -22.54 10.45 15.10
N LYS A 127 -22.58 11.04 16.30
CA LYS A 127 -23.76 10.92 17.18
C LYS A 127 -24.89 11.68 16.49
N VAL A 128 -25.85 10.96 15.90
CA VAL A 128 -27.11 11.56 15.46
C VAL A 128 -27.79 12.08 16.73
N LYS A 129 -28.00 13.38 16.80
CA LYS A 129 -28.71 14.03 17.89
C LYS A 129 -30.20 13.79 17.62
N THR A 130 -30.78 12.76 18.23
CA THR A 130 -32.25 12.60 18.24
C THR A 130 -32.82 13.76 19.03
N ILE A 131 -33.63 14.59 18.37
CA ILE A 131 -34.42 15.67 18.98
C ILE A 131 -35.71 15.04 19.50
#